data_AF-A0A4U9U8E8-F1
#
_entry.id   AF-A0A4U9U8E8-F1
#
_cell.length_a   1.000
_cell.length_b   1.000
_cell.length_c   1.000
_cell.angle_alpha   90.00
_cell.angle_beta   90.00
_cell.angle_gamma   90.00
#
_symmetry.space_group_name_H-M   'P 1'
#
loop_
_entity.id
_entity.type
_entity.pdbx_description
1 polymer ?
#
loop_
_entity_poly.entity_id
_entity_poly.type
_entity_poly.pdbx_seq_one_letter_code
_entity_poly.pdbx_strand_id
1 'polypeptide(L)'
;MFSGCDNHNRGNKGEAQKNPPVSGFANDVAFLREWDRDLIVLTAAQSDAQVIVSPKYQGKVFTSTAEGKDGRSFGWINYKAFGKQIDPHMNAYGGEDRLWLGPEGGSFSLFFAPGREMIFDQWHTPAAIDTQPWNLVSSSQKAVRMTKDMELLNYAGTVLKLNINRQVEILEPGEIEKMLSITLDSQIKAVGFKTINALRNTGDIAWNKETGAPCLWSLDMFTPSPKTVIVIPYVEAATGKVATTDYFGEIPADRIVREKGLLYFKADGLSRGKLGIPPQRTKPVAGSYAADTGVLTITLFDVDKTATYLNQEWTTKKDPFVGDAMNAYNDGPLADGTQMGPFYEIESVSPGAFIAPDGLIEHKHSVFHFVGDIAGLDAIAQRVLGTSLERISSIFDKPKQ
;
A
#
# COMPACT_ATOMS: atom_id res chain seq x y z
N MET A 1 -3.36 59.01 -40.69
CA MET A 1 -2.20 59.03 -39.78
C MET A 1 -2.20 57.71 -39.02
N PHE A 2 -1.08 56.97 -39.11
CA PHE A 2 -0.50 55.99 -38.16
C PHE A 2 -1.36 55.53 -36.96
N SER A 3 -1.37 54.29 -36.48
CA SER A 3 -0.60 53.06 -36.70
C SER A 3 -1.18 51.97 -35.75
N GLY A 4 -1.08 50.69 -36.13
CA GLY A 4 -0.86 49.46 -35.31
C GLY A 4 -1.81 49.12 -34.15
N CYS A 5 -2.18 47.88 -33.86
CA CYS A 5 -1.59 46.58 -34.19
C CYS A 5 -2.65 45.48 -34.07
N ASP A 6 -2.49 44.45 -34.92
CA ASP A 6 -3.09 43.14 -34.81
C ASP A 6 -2.86 42.49 -33.44
N ASN A 7 -3.83 41.72 -32.95
CA ASN A 7 -3.48 40.56 -32.15
C ASN A 7 -4.36 39.35 -32.48
N HIS A 8 -3.66 38.29 -32.88
CA HIS A 8 -4.18 37.00 -33.29
C HIS A 8 -4.97 36.32 -32.16
N ASN A 9 -6.18 35.90 -32.51
CA ASN A 9 -6.97 34.95 -31.76
C ASN A 9 -6.29 33.56 -31.83
N ARG A 10 -5.66 33.10 -30.75
CA ARG A 10 -5.19 31.71 -30.60
C ARG A 10 -6.09 30.98 -29.63
N GLY A 11 -6.82 30.00 -30.18
CA GLY A 11 -7.68 29.09 -29.44
C GLY A 11 -6.92 28.33 -28.37
N ASN A 12 -7.46 28.36 -27.16
CA ASN A 12 -6.97 27.58 -26.03
C ASN A 12 -7.51 26.16 -26.17
N LYS A 13 -6.71 25.24 -26.71
CA LYS A 13 -6.97 23.80 -26.62
C LYS A 13 -6.52 23.35 -25.24
N GLY A 14 -7.45 22.83 -24.45
CA GLY A 14 -7.15 22.11 -23.22
C GLY A 14 -6.22 20.94 -23.50
N GLU A 15 -4.96 21.06 -23.09
CA GLU A 15 -4.07 19.93 -23.01
C GLU A 15 -4.46 19.10 -21.79
N ALA A 16 -5.09 17.95 -22.03
CA ALA A 16 -5.01 16.84 -21.11
C ALA A 16 -3.51 16.53 -20.93
N GLN A 17 -2.93 16.95 -19.81
CA GLN A 17 -1.56 16.59 -19.45
C GLN A 17 -1.47 15.06 -19.40
N LYS A 18 -0.92 14.50 -20.47
CA LYS A 18 -0.50 13.11 -20.56
C LYS A 18 0.44 12.84 -19.39
N ASN A 19 0.28 11.69 -18.73
CA ASN A 19 1.27 11.22 -17.75
C ASN A 19 2.67 11.34 -18.38
N PRO A 20 3.66 11.93 -17.69
CA PRO A 20 5.02 11.97 -18.21
C PRO A 20 5.50 10.54 -18.49
N PRO A 21 6.41 10.36 -19.47
CA PRO A 21 6.94 9.04 -19.84
C PRO A 21 7.53 8.35 -18.61
N VAL A 22 7.39 7.03 -18.55
CA VAL A 22 7.89 6.11 -17.50
C VAL A 22 9.11 6.71 -16.82
N SER A 23 8.89 7.33 -15.66
CA SER A 23 9.92 8.12 -15.00
C SER A 23 10.90 7.17 -14.33
N GLY A 24 12.19 7.32 -14.64
CA GLY A 24 13.25 6.67 -13.88
C GLY A 24 13.32 7.24 -12.46
N PHE A 25 13.92 6.50 -11.53
CA PHE A 25 13.99 6.85 -10.12
C PHE A 25 14.54 8.26 -9.86
N ALA A 26 15.54 8.70 -10.63
CA ALA A 26 16.09 10.06 -10.54
C ALA A 26 15.06 11.16 -10.86
N ASN A 27 14.13 10.90 -11.80
CA ASN A 27 13.06 11.84 -12.12
C ASN A 27 12.06 11.93 -10.98
N ASP A 28 11.77 10.81 -10.31
CA ASP A 28 10.87 10.78 -9.16
C ASP A 28 11.49 11.53 -7.98
N VAL A 29 12.79 11.35 -7.74
CA VAL A 29 13.54 12.16 -6.76
C VAL A 29 13.46 13.64 -7.11
N ALA A 30 13.71 14.01 -8.37
CA ALA A 30 13.70 15.40 -8.80
C ALA A 30 12.31 16.03 -8.62
N PHE A 31 11.27 15.34 -9.09
CA PHE A 31 9.87 15.76 -8.95
C PHE A 31 9.48 15.93 -7.48
N LEU A 32 9.71 14.91 -6.65
CA LEU A 32 9.30 14.94 -5.24
C LEU A 32 10.05 16.02 -4.44
N ARG A 33 11.29 16.35 -4.81
CA ARG A 33 12.06 17.44 -4.16
C ARG A 33 11.48 18.83 -4.41
N GLU A 34 10.70 19.03 -5.48
CA GLU A 34 9.95 20.27 -5.68
C GLU A 34 8.88 20.45 -4.60
N TRP A 35 8.35 19.34 -4.10
CA TRP A 35 7.24 19.30 -3.16
C TRP A 35 7.68 19.07 -1.70
N ASP A 36 8.78 18.37 -1.47
CA ASP A 36 9.37 18.10 -0.17
C ASP A 36 10.88 18.34 -0.21
N ARG A 37 11.34 19.46 0.37
CA ARG A 37 12.77 19.79 0.40
C ARG A 37 13.57 18.90 1.35
N ASP A 38 12.88 18.28 2.31
CA ASP A 38 13.46 17.39 3.32
C ASP A 38 13.29 15.91 2.92
N LEU A 39 13.08 15.65 1.61
CA LEU A 39 12.97 14.30 1.06
C LEU A 39 14.23 13.48 1.36
N ILE A 40 14.02 12.29 1.91
CA ILE A 40 15.09 11.39 2.32
C ILE A 40 15.23 10.29 1.27
N VAL A 41 16.47 10.00 0.86
CA VAL A 41 16.79 8.87 -0.01
C VAL A 41 17.71 7.94 0.78
N LEU A 42 17.19 6.77 1.15
CA LEU A 42 17.96 5.70 1.78
C LEU A 42 18.71 4.91 0.71
N THR A 43 19.88 4.37 1.04
CA THR A 43 20.71 3.57 0.13
C THR A 43 21.25 2.33 0.82
N ALA A 44 21.26 1.20 0.13
CA ALA A 44 22.00 0.01 0.54
C ALA A 44 23.48 0.20 0.20
N ALA A 45 24.39 -0.29 1.03
CA ALA A 45 25.82 -0.11 0.81
C ALA A 45 26.40 -1.09 -0.22
N GLN A 46 25.76 -2.26 -0.37
CA GLN A 46 26.28 -3.38 -1.18
C GLN A 46 25.55 -3.53 -2.52
N SER A 47 24.68 -2.59 -2.89
CA SER A 47 23.94 -2.60 -4.15
C SER A 47 23.57 -1.18 -4.59
N ASP A 48 22.98 -1.07 -5.78
CA ASP A 48 22.42 0.19 -6.29
C ASP A 48 21.02 0.47 -5.73
N ALA A 49 20.57 -0.26 -4.72
CA ALA A 49 19.22 -0.14 -4.19
C ALA A 49 19.01 1.18 -3.45
N GLN A 50 17.89 1.84 -3.73
CA GLN A 50 17.52 3.11 -3.09
C GLN A 50 16.03 3.17 -2.77
N VAL A 51 15.66 3.92 -1.74
CA VAL A 51 14.27 4.09 -1.27
C VAL A 51 14.01 5.56 -0.96
N ILE A 52 12.93 6.13 -1.50
CA ILE A 52 12.50 7.51 -1.25
C ILE A 52 11.48 7.54 -0.10
N VAL A 53 11.77 8.30 0.95
CA VAL A 53 10.89 8.50 2.11
C VAL A 53 10.60 9.98 2.30
N SER A 54 9.35 10.32 2.62
CA SER A 54 8.93 11.70 2.86
C SER A 54 8.28 11.88 4.23
N PRO A 55 8.93 12.57 5.17
CA PRO A 55 8.29 13.01 6.42
C PRO A 55 7.10 13.93 6.16
N LYS A 56 7.16 14.77 5.12
CA LYS A 56 6.08 15.71 4.77
C LYS A 56 4.80 14.99 4.33
N TYR A 57 4.94 13.96 3.52
CA TYR A 57 3.82 13.18 3.01
C TYR A 57 3.63 11.93 3.86
N GLN A 58 3.18 12.12 5.11
CA GLN A 58 2.75 11.04 6.00
C GLN A 58 3.85 10.05 6.44
N GLY A 59 5.13 10.41 6.29
CA GLY A 59 6.22 9.46 6.53
C GLY A 59 6.20 8.25 5.59
N LYS A 60 5.57 8.37 4.42
CA LYS A 60 5.42 7.25 3.47
C LYS A 60 6.72 6.94 2.73
N VAL A 61 6.82 5.70 2.26
CA VAL A 61 7.74 5.35 1.19
C VAL A 61 7.06 5.70 -0.12
N PHE A 62 7.66 6.58 -0.92
CA PHE A 62 7.08 6.96 -2.22
C PHE A 62 7.36 5.89 -3.27
N THR A 63 8.64 5.54 -3.42
CA THR A 63 9.08 4.47 -4.32
C THR A 63 10.48 3.98 -3.93
N SER A 64 10.86 2.82 -4.44
CA SER A 64 12.18 2.23 -4.41
C SER A 64 12.70 1.90 -5.82
N THR A 65 13.98 1.58 -5.93
CA THR A 65 14.66 1.08 -7.14
C THR A 65 15.70 0.05 -6.76
N ALA A 66 15.90 -0.96 -7.62
CA ALA A 66 16.94 -1.98 -7.48
C ALA A 66 18.18 -1.67 -8.35
N GLU A 67 18.12 -0.63 -9.19
CA GLU A 67 19.10 -0.38 -10.26
C GLU A 67 19.65 1.06 -10.22
N GLY A 68 19.55 1.71 -9.06
CA GLY A 68 20.05 3.06 -8.84
C GLY A 68 19.24 4.13 -9.56
N LYS A 69 19.88 5.28 -9.75
CA LYS A 69 19.28 6.52 -10.25
C LYS A 69 18.59 6.38 -11.60
N ASP A 70 19.19 5.61 -12.50
CA ASP A 70 18.67 5.39 -13.85
C ASP A 70 17.73 4.18 -13.92
N GLY A 71 17.56 3.48 -12.79
CA GLY A 71 16.64 2.38 -12.64
C GLY A 71 15.18 2.80 -12.63
N ARG A 72 14.30 1.81 -12.77
CA ARG A 72 12.86 2.03 -12.67
C ARG A 72 12.42 2.21 -11.22
N SER A 73 11.32 2.94 -11.05
CA SER A 73 10.56 3.01 -9.81
C SER A 73 9.53 1.89 -9.73
N PHE A 74 9.29 1.35 -8.53
CA PHE A 74 8.32 0.28 -8.30
C PHE A 74 6.99 0.78 -7.70
N GLY A 75 7.06 1.78 -6.83
CA GLY A 75 5.92 2.45 -6.24
C GLY A 75 5.10 3.24 -7.26
N TRP A 76 3.81 3.39 -6.97
CA TRP A 76 2.93 4.27 -7.72
C TRP A 76 2.91 5.67 -7.09
N ILE A 77 3.22 6.68 -7.90
CA ILE A 77 3.16 8.10 -7.53
C ILE A 77 2.07 8.77 -8.37
N ASN A 78 1.14 9.46 -7.70
CA ASN A 78 0.13 10.25 -8.38
C ASN A 78 0.65 11.66 -8.67
N TYR A 79 1.45 11.82 -9.73
CA TYR A 79 2.00 13.13 -10.13
C TYR A 79 0.93 14.23 -10.22
N LYS A 80 -0.29 13.88 -10.64
CA LYS A 80 -1.41 14.81 -10.82
C LYS A 80 -2.03 15.27 -9.49
N ALA A 81 -1.75 14.62 -8.38
CA ALA A 81 -2.25 15.04 -7.07
C ALA A 81 -1.48 16.24 -6.51
N PHE A 82 -0.21 16.41 -6.92
CA PHE A 82 0.63 17.49 -6.42
C PHE A 82 0.23 18.84 -7.03
N GLY A 83 0.32 19.90 -6.22
CA GLY A 83 -0.04 21.27 -6.61
C GLY A 83 -1.54 21.54 -6.69
N LYS A 84 -2.39 20.55 -6.41
CA LYS A 84 -3.84 20.75 -6.31
C LYS A 84 -4.22 21.35 -4.97
N GLN A 85 -5.44 21.91 -4.94
CA GLN A 85 -6.09 22.23 -3.68
C GLN A 85 -6.30 20.95 -2.88
N ILE A 86 -6.19 21.08 -1.56
CA ILE A 86 -6.43 19.97 -0.64
C ILE A 86 -7.87 19.50 -0.83
N ASP A 87 -8.02 18.22 -1.15
CA ASP A 87 -9.32 17.56 -1.22
C ASP A 87 -9.79 17.24 0.21
N PRO A 88 -11.04 17.58 0.60
CA PRO A 88 -11.55 17.29 1.92
C PRO A 88 -11.74 15.79 2.20
N HIS A 89 -11.84 14.93 1.19
CA HIS A 89 -12.02 13.48 1.35
C HIS A 89 -10.68 12.77 1.53
N MET A 90 -9.78 12.88 0.54
CA MET A 90 -8.44 12.29 0.58
C MET A 90 -7.53 12.89 -0.48
N ASN A 91 -6.25 13.05 -0.15
CA ASN A 91 -5.23 13.54 -1.05
C ASN A 91 -4.33 12.38 -1.51
N ALA A 92 -4.75 11.73 -2.61
CA ALA A 92 -4.15 10.49 -3.11
C ALA A 92 -2.79 10.68 -3.80
N TYR A 93 -1.74 11.05 -3.07
CA TYR A 93 -0.38 11.24 -3.60
C TYR A 93 0.32 9.95 -4.07
N GLY A 94 -0.22 8.78 -3.74
CA GLY A 94 0.42 7.48 -3.94
C GLY A 94 1.33 7.06 -2.78
N GLY A 95 2.20 6.09 -3.04
CA GLY A 95 3.23 5.58 -2.13
C GLY A 95 3.36 4.06 -2.11
N GLU A 96 4.58 3.56 -2.34
CA GLU A 96 4.93 2.14 -2.28
C GLU A 96 4.69 1.47 -0.92
N ASP A 97 4.79 2.21 0.19
CA ASP A 97 4.24 1.81 1.50
C ASP A 97 3.71 3.07 2.18
N ARG A 98 2.40 3.11 2.34
CA ARG A 98 1.67 4.15 3.06
C ARG A 98 1.04 3.55 4.31
N LEU A 99 1.26 4.18 5.46
CA LEU A 99 0.52 3.82 6.67
C LEU A 99 -0.94 4.28 6.57
N TRP A 100 -1.86 3.59 7.20
CA TRP A 100 -3.23 4.02 7.40
C TRP A 100 -3.67 3.58 8.78
N LEU A 101 -4.85 4.04 9.18
CA LEU A 101 -5.48 3.62 10.42
C LEU A 101 -6.86 3.05 10.11
N GLY A 102 -7.23 2.02 10.84
CA GLY A 102 -8.59 1.50 10.85
C GLY A 102 -9.25 1.66 12.23
N PRO A 103 -10.57 1.40 12.32
CA PRO A 103 -11.39 0.94 11.21
C PRO A 103 -11.84 2.10 10.30
N GLU A 104 -11.93 1.82 8.99
CA GLU A 104 -12.41 2.81 8.02
C GLU A 104 -13.93 3.03 8.12
N GLY A 105 -14.69 1.95 8.22
CA GLY A 105 -16.11 1.96 8.55
C GLY A 105 -16.42 1.36 9.92
N GLY A 106 -17.65 0.90 10.12
CA GLY A 106 -18.07 0.27 11.38
C GLY A 106 -18.36 1.24 12.53
N SER A 107 -18.91 0.69 13.61
CA SER A 107 -19.37 1.46 14.79
C SER A 107 -18.26 2.26 15.50
N PHE A 108 -16.99 1.99 15.18
CA PHE A 108 -15.83 2.68 15.74
C PHE A 108 -14.96 3.34 14.66
N SER A 109 -15.53 3.64 13.48
CA SER A 109 -14.82 4.27 12.36
C SER A 109 -14.05 5.52 12.78
N LEU A 110 -12.88 5.74 12.17
CA LEU A 110 -12.08 6.97 12.30
C LEU A 110 -12.35 8.00 11.20
N PHE A 111 -13.23 7.70 10.24
CA PHE A 111 -13.39 8.44 8.97
C PHE A 111 -14.77 9.06 8.79
N PHE A 112 -15.70 8.73 9.68
CA PHE A 112 -17.07 9.26 9.68
C PHE A 112 -17.34 9.98 11.00
N ALA A 113 -17.92 11.18 10.91
CA ALA A 113 -18.41 11.85 12.11
C ALA A 113 -19.59 11.05 12.74
N PRO A 114 -19.76 11.09 14.08
CA PRO A 114 -20.81 10.34 14.76
C PRO A 114 -22.21 10.58 14.17
N GLY A 115 -22.93 9.49 13.92
CA GLY A 115 -24.30 9.51 13.41
C GLY A 115 -24.46 9.83 11.91
N ARG A 116 -23.37 10.05 11.18
CA ARG A 116 -23.42 10.27 9.72
C ARG A 116 -23.56 8.95 8.97
N GLU A 117 -24.25 9.01 7.84
CA GLU A 117 -24.36 7.86 6.94
C GLU A 117 -22.99 7.51 6.34
N MET A 118 -22.66 6.22 6.26
CA MET A 118 -21.39 5.75 5.72
C MET A 118 -21.41 5.70 4.18
N ILE A 119 -21.39 6.88 3.57
CA ILE A 119 -21.35 7.13 2.13
C ILE A 119 -20.17 8.05 1.79
N PHE A 120 -19.77 8.08 0.52
CA PHE A 120 -18.58 8.80 0.08
C PHE A 120 -18.57 10.28 0.50
N ASP A 121 -19.70 10.97 0.35
CA ASP A 121 -19.88 12.39 0.72
C ASP A 121 -19.61 12.70 2.19
N GLN A 122 -19.64 11.69 3.07
CA GLN A 122 -19.42 11.83 4.52
C GLN A 122 -18.07 11.25 4.98
N TRP A 123 -17.34 10.62 4.07
CA TRP A 123 -16.08 9.98 4.36
C TRP A 123 -14.94 11.00 4.30
N HIS A 124 -14.15 11.08 5.36
CA HIS A 124 -13.02 12.01 5.43
C HIS A 124 -11.81 11.33 6.04
N THR A 125 -10.67 11.45 5.36
CA THR A 125 -9.41 10.95 5.90
C THR A 125 -8.90 11.86 7.03
N PRO A 126 -8.51 11.31 8.20
CA PRO A 126 -7.86 12.11 9.22
C PRO A 126 -6.59 12.79 8.69
N ALA A 127 -6.52 14.11 8.85
CA ALA A 127 -5.43 14.92 8.29
C ALA A 127 -4.02 14.44 8.71
N ALA A 128 -3.89 13.83 9.89
CA ALA A 128 -2.64 13.27 10.39
C ALA A 128 -2.09 12.09 9.55
N ILE A 129 -2.95 11.40 8.80
CA ILE A 129 -2.60 10.32 7.87
C ILE A 129 -2.88 10.68 6.40
N ASP A 130 -2.97 11.98 6.07
CA ASP A 130 -3.25 12.45 4.70
C ASP A 130 -2.38 13.66 4.31
N THR A 131 -2.61 14.79 4.97
CA THR A 131 -2.10 16.10 4.55
C THR A 131 -1.07 16.70 5.50
N GLN A 132 -1.04 16.27 6.75
CA GLN A 132 -0.13 16.85 7.73
C GLN A 132 1.24 16.17 7.70
N PRO A 133 2.33 16.95 7.84
CA PRO A 133 3.66 16.41 7.97
C PRO A 133 3.84 15.66 9.29
N TRP A 134 4.80 14.73 9.26
CA TRP A 134 5.30 13.99 10.41
C TRP A 134 6.65 14.55 10.86
N ASN A 135 6.93 14.45 12.16
CA ASN A 135 8.15 14.98 12.72
C ASN A 135 9.30 13.99 12.45
N LEU A 136 10.37 14.46 11.83
CA LEU A 136 11.60 13.69 11.68
C LEU A 136 12.29 13.57 13.05
N VAL A 137 12.53 12.33 13.50
CA VAL A 137 13.22 12.04 14.77
C VAL A 137 14.71 11.78 14.52
N SER A 138 15.02 10.96 13.52
CA SER A 138 16.40 10.64 13.14
C SER A 138 16.46 10.18 11.70
N SER A 139 17.57 10.46 11.01
CA SER A 139 17.86 9.93 9.68
C SER A 139 19.31 9.48 9.60
N SER A 140 19.54 8.40 8.86
CA SER A 140 20.85 7.89 8.47
C SER A 140 20.79 7.45 7.00
N GLN A 141 21.91 6.95 6.48
CA GLN A 141 21.96 6.39 5.13
C GLN A 141 20.99 5.23 4.92
N LYS A 142 20.73 4.42 5.96
CA LYS A 142 19.94 3.20 5.86
C LYS A 142 18.55 3.28 6.47
N ALA A 143 18.30 4.22 7.37
CA ALA A 143 17.04 4.27 8.09
C ALA A 143 16.59 5.70 8.40
N VAL A 144 15.28 5.87 8.50
CA VAL A 144 14.64 7.09 8.99
C VAL A 144 13.60 6.73 10.04
N ARG A 145 13.51 7.55 11.09
CA ARG A 145 12.48 7.46 12.12
C ARG A 145 11.69 8.75 12.15
N MET A 146 10.37 8.62 12.16
CA MET A 146 9.42 9.72 12.19
C MET A 146 8.37 9.46 13.27
N THR A 147 7.78 10.53 13.78
CA THR A 147 6.73 10.44 14.80
C THR A 147 5.57 11.39 14.53
N LYS A 148 4.38 11.02 14.98
CA LYS A 148 3.17 11.81 14.83
C LYS A 148 2.23 11.61 16.01
N ASP A 149 1.94 12.70 16.71
CA ASP A 149 0.85 12.75 17.69
C ASP A 149 -0.48 13.02 16.98
N MET A 150 -1.55 12.37 17.44
CA MET A 150 -2.88 12.48 16.87
C MET A 150 -3.94 12.47 17.98
N GLU A 151 -5.03 13.20 17.72
CA GLU A 151 -6.28 13.10 18.47
C GLU A 151 -7.38 12.80 17.45
N LEU A 152 -8.00 11.62 17.56
CA LEU A 152 -8.98 11.11 16.60
C LEU A 152 -10.31 10.87 17.30
N LEU A 153 -11.39 11.43 16.77
CA LEU A 153 -12.75 11.10 17.22
C LEU A 153 -13.26 9.91 16.42
N ASN A 154 -13.64 8.84 17.10
CA ASN A 154 -14.29 7.73 16.43
C ASN A 154 -15.82 7.91 16.35
N TYR A 155 -16.45 7.09 15.52
CA TYR A 155 -17.90 7.15 15.25
C TYR A 155 -18.76 6.93 16.51
N ALA A 156 -18.26 6.22 17.52
CA ALA A 156 -18.92 6.01 18.80
C ALA A 156 -18.83 7.23 19.74
N GLY A 157 -18.08 8.27 19.37
CA GLY A 157 -17.90 9.49 20.17
C GLY A 157 -16.69 9.43 21.11
N THR A 158 -15.83 8.42 21.01
CA THR A 158 -14.61 8.32 21.82
C THR A 158 -13.49 9.13 21.18
N VAL A 159 -12.83 9.96 21.99
CA VAL A 159 -11.59 10.65 21.59
C VAL A 159 -10.39 9.77 21.90
N LEU A 160 -9.66 9.37 20.86
CA LEU A 160 -8.46 8.54 20.93
C LEU A 160 -7.23 9.43 20.79
N LYS A 161 -6.44 9.54 21.87
CA LYS A 161 -5.14 10.22 21.86
C LYS A 161 -4.03 9.21 21.67
N LEU A 162 -3.24 9.38 20.61
CA LEU A 162 -2.21 8.42 20.26
C LEU A 162 -0.94 9.08 19.75
N ASN A 163 0.14 8.33 19.80
CA ASN A 163 1.39 8.63 19.13
C ASN A 163 1.75 7.45 18.21
N ILE A 164 2.17 7.75 16.98
CA ILE A 164 2.74 6.76 16.08
C ILE A 164 4.22 7.05 15.88
N ASN A 165 5.05 6.02 16.05
CA ASN A 165 6.43 6.01 15.60
C ASN A 165 6.56 5.11 14.39
N ARG A 166 7.12 5.64 13.32
CA ARG A 166 7.36 4.91 12.08
C ARG A 166 8.84 4.91 11.76
N GLN A 167 9.40 3.73 11.60
CA GLN A 167 10.75 3.52 11.10
C GLN A 167 10.69 2.91 9.71
N VAL A 168 11.43 3.48 8.76
CA VAL A 168 11.68 2.88 7.44
C VAL A 168 13.16 2.55 7.36
N GLU A 169 13.48 1.34 6.91
CA GLU A 169 14.86 0.87 6.78
C GLU A 169 15.05 0.10 5.48
N ILE A 170 16.06 0.50 4.69
CA ILE A 170 16.48 -0.24 3.50
C ILE A 170 17.40 -1.40 3.90
N LEU A 171 17.25 -2.53 3.21
CA LEU A 171 17.93 -3.79 3.51
C LEU A 171 19.15 -3.99 2.60
N GLU A 172 20.25 -4.51 3.16
CA GLU A 172 21.33 -5.08 2.34
C GLU A 172 20.86 -6.40 1.67
N PRO A 173 21.51 -6.82 0.57
CA PRO A 173 21.25 -8.11 -0.08
C PRO A 173 21.25 -9.30 0.90
N GLY A 174 22.24 -9.40 1.80
CA GLY A 174 22.30 -10.48 2.78
C GLY A 174 21.16 -10.47 3.81
N GLU A 175 20.56 -9.30 4.08
CA GLU A 175 19.38 -9.18 4.94
C GLU A 175 18.13 -9.69 4.20
N ILE A 176 18.00 -9.37 2.90
CA ILE A 176 16.94 -9.88 2.02
C ILE A 176 17.00 -11.40 1.92
N GLU A 177 18.17 -11.97 1.65
CA GLU A 177 18.40 -13.42 1.58
C GLU A 177 17.97 -14.13 2.86
N LYS A 178 18.37 -13.58 4.02
CA LYS A 178 18.00 -14.12 5.33
C LYS A 178 16.51 -14.05 5.59
N MET A 179 15.86 -12.92 5.32
CA MET A 179 14.43 -12.74 5.58
C MET A 179 13.56 -13.65 4.71
N LEU A 180 13.95 -13.86 3.46
CA LEU A 180 13.20 -14.69 2.51
C LEU A 180 13.66 -16.15 2.46
N SER A 181 14.76 -16.48 3.15
CA SER A 181 15.39 -17.80 3.09
C SER A 181 15.69 -18.24 1.65
N ILE A 182 16.31 -17.33 0.89
CA ILE A 182 16.74 -17.48 -0.50
C ILE A 182 18.26 -17.22 -0.62
N THR A 183 18.80 -17.47 -1.81
CA THR A 183 20.11 -16.97 -2.23
C THR A 183 19.92 -16.15 -3.49
N LEU A 184 20.47 -14.95 -3.53
CA LEU A 184 20.38 -14.08 -4.70
C LEU A 184 21.44 -14.49 -5.72
N ASP A 185 20.98 -14.81 -6.93
CA ASP A 185 21.88 -14.98 -8.07
C ASP A 185 22.49 -13.63 -8.45
N SER A 186 23.74 -13.63 -8.90
CA SER A 186 24.42 -12.47 -9.48
C SER A 186 23.65 -11.75 -10.61
N GLN A 187 22.75 -12.46 -11.29
CA GLN A 187 21.90 -11.94 -12.38
C GLN A 187 20.60 -11.31 -11.86
N ILE A 188 20.36 -11.31 -10.54
CA ILE A 188 19.19 -10.70 -9.91
C ILE A 188 19.62 -9.42 -9.20
N LYS A 189 18.96 -8.31 -9.56
CA LYS A 189 18.99 -7.08 -8.79
C LYS A 189 17.81 -7.05 -7.86
N ALA A 190 18.03 -6.57 -6.64
CA ALA A 190 17.03 -6.52 -5.60
C ALA A 190 17.03 -5.19 -4.87
N VAL A 191 15.85 -4.74 -4.47
CA VAL A 191 15.66 -3.75 -3.41
C VAL A 191 14.69 -4.32 -2.40
N GLY A 192 14.97 -4.08 -1.12
CA GLY A 192 14.08 -4.44 -0.03
C GLY A 192 14.09 -3.36 1.02
N PHE A 193 12.93 -3.09 1.60
CA PHE A 193 12.83 -2.25 2.79
C PHE A 193 11.81 -2.82 3.76
N LYS A 194 11.92 -2.43 5.02
CA LYS A 194 10.94 -2.73 6.06
C LYS A 194 10.41 -1.46 6.70
N THR A 195 9.14 -1.49 7.06
CA THR A 195 8.48 -0.47 7.87
C THR A 195 8.11 -1.09 9.22
N ILE A 196 8.41 -0.37 10.30
CA ILE A 196 8.05 -0.73 11.66
C ILE A 196 7.18 0.41 12.18
N ASN A 197 5.91 0.10 12.41
CA ASN A 197 4.91 1.08 12.84
C ASN A 197 4.49 0.73 14.26
N ALA A 198 4.77 1.61 15.22
CA ALA A 198 4.42 1.43 16.61
C ALA A 198 3.37 2.45 17.02
N LEU A 199 2.24 1.97 17.54
CA LEU A 199 1.09 2.78 17.95
C LEU A 199 0.99 2.73 19.47
N ARG A 200 1.06 3.90 20.11
CA ARG A 200 0.93 4.06 21.56
C ARG A 200 -0.36 4.77 21.93
N ASN A 201 -1.04 4.29 22.97
CA ASN A 201 -2.11 5.05 23.63
C ASN A 201 -1.49 6.12 24.53
N THR A 202 -1.66 7.39 24.18
CA THR A 202 -1.17 8.54 24.96
C THR A 202 -2.29 9.25 25.73
N GLY A 203 -3.51 8.70 25.68
CA GLY A 203 -4.65 9.16 26.45
C GLY A 203 -4.71 8.61 27.87
N ASP A 204 -5.82 8.88 28.53
CA ASP A 204 -6.13 8.50 29.92
C ASP A 204 -7.20 7.38 30.01
N ILE A 205 -7.74 6.95 28.87
CA ILE A 205 -8.71 5.85 28.80
C ILE A 205 -8.10 4.61 28.13
N ALA A 206 -8.51 3.43 28.59
CA ALA A 206 -8.19 2.19 27.91
C ALA A 206 -9.00 2.07 26.62
N TRP A 207 -8.39 1.49 25.58
CA TRP A 207 -9.08 1.11 24.37
C TRP A 207 -9.55 -0.34 24.47
N ASN A 208 -10.85 -0.54 24.40
CA ASN A 208 -11.52 -1.83 24.55
C ASN A 208 -12.68 -1.95 23.55
N LYS A 209 -13.52 -2.97 23.69
CA LYS A 209 -14.65 -3.21 22.78
C LYS A 209 -15.79 -2.19 22.97
N GLU A 210 -15.79 -1.48 24.09
CA GLU A 210 -16.80 -0.47 24.42
C GLU A 210 -16.40 0.90 23.88
N THR A 211 -15.13 1.28 24.03
CA THR A 211 -14.59 2.57 23.56
C THR A 211 -14.22 2.57 22.08
N GLY A 212 -13.94 1.38 21.52
CA GLY A 212 -13.26 1.21 20.25
C GLY A 212 -11.73 1.31 20.39
N ALA A 213 -11.03 0.79 19.40
CA ALA A 213 -9.58 0.81 19.28
C ALA A 213 -9.18 1.05 17.82
N PRO A 214 -8.09 1.79 17.55
CA PRO A 214 -7.54 1.88 16.21
C PRO A 214 -6.76 0.61 15.84
N CYS A 215 -6.51 0.38 14.55
CA CYS A 215 -5.50 -0.58 14.08
C CYS A 215 -4.55 0.10 13.07
N LEU A 216 -3.35 -0.47 12.90
CA LEU A 216 -2.40 -0.05 11.88
C LEU A 216 -2.68 -0.81 10.57
N TRP A 217 -2.51 -0.16 9.44
CA TRP A 217 -2.73 -0.77 8.12
C TRP A 217 -1.65 -0.26 7.16
N SER A 218 -0.80 -1.14 6.65
CA SER A 218 0.14 -0.82 5.58
C SER A 218 -0.53 -1.07 4.23
N LEU A 219 -0.55 -0.05 3.37
CA LEU A 219 -1.09 -0.10 2.02
C LEU A 219 0.04 0.17 1.04
N ASP A 220 0.41 -0.86 0.29
CA ASP A 220 1.48 -0.75 -0.70
C ASP A 220 0.89 -0.43 -2.05
N MET A 221 1.14 0.75 -2.61
CA MET A 221 0.63 1.10 -3.94
C MET A 221 1.70 0.86 -4.98
N PHE A 222 1.50 -0.15 -5.83
CA PHE A 222 2.43 -0.53 -6.89
C PHE A 222 1.91 -0.13 -8.27
N THR A 223 2.84 0.11 -9.19
CA THR A 223 2.49 0.39 -10.59
C THR A 223 2.08 -0.92 -11.30
N PRO A 224 0.88 -1.02 -11.89
CA PRO A 224 0.41 -2.23 -12.54
C PRO A 224 0.94 -2.33 -13.97
N SER A 225 0.87 -3.52 -14.53
CA SER A 225 1.05 -3.81 -15.95
C SER A 225 -0.06 -4.74 -16.48
N PRO A 226 -0.32 -4.81 -17.79
CA PRO A 226 -1.30 -5.72 -18.37
C PRO A 226 -1.17 -7.19 -17.96
N LYS A 227 0.05 -7.63 -17.58
CA LYS A 227 0.33 -9.00 -17.13
C LYS A 227 0.64 -9.11 -15.63
N THR A 228 0.26 -8.13 -14.82
CA THR A 228 0.44 -8.20 -13.37
C THR A 228 -0.60 -9.12 -12.73
N VAL A 229 -0.11 -10.08 -11.95
CA VAL A 229 -0.93 -11.00 -11.15
C VAL A 229 -0.43 -10.99 -9.70
N ILE A 230 -1.32 -10.72 -8.76
CA ILE A 230 -1.09 -10.87 -7.31
C ILE A 230 -1.27 -12.35 -6.95
N VAL A 231 -0.39 -12.85 -6.07
CA VAL A 231 -0.36 -14.22 -5.55
C VAL A 231 -0.41 -14.16 -4.03
N ILE A 232 -1.39 -14.85 -3.44
CA ILE A 232 -1.63 -14.84 -2.00
C ILE A 232 -1.70 -16.28 -1.50
N PRO A 233 -0.61 -16.79 -0.91
CA PRO A 233 -0.64 -18.05 -0.18
C PRO A 233 -1.58 -17.97 1.03
N TYR A 234 -2.42 -18.98 1.23
CA TYR A 234 -3.32 -19.07 2.38
C TYR A 234 -3.26 -20.43 3.08
N VAL A 235 -3.79 -20.49 4.30
CA VAL A 235 -3.94 -21.71 5.10
C VAL A 235 -5.19 -22.45 4.63
N GLU A 236 -4.98 -23.50 3.84
CA GLU A 236 -6.06 -24.29 3.26
C GLU A 236 -6.87 -25.07 4.32
N ALA A 237 -6.18 -25.59 5.34
CA ALA A 237 -6.80 -26.43 6.38
C ALA A 237 -7.66 -25.68 7.41
N ALA A 238 -7.61 -24.35 7.46
CA ALA A 238 -8.49 -23.58 8.34
C ALA A 238 -9.97 -23.73 7.92
N THR A 239 -10.90 -23.32 8.76
CA THR A 239 -12.35 -23.30 8.44
C THR A 239 -12.81 -21.91 8.00
N GLY A 240 -14.04 -21.77 7.49
CA GLY A 240 -14.61 -20.49 7.07
C GLY A 240 -14.24 -20.03 5.66
N LYS A 241 -14.70 -18.83 5.25
CA LYS A 241 -14.43 -18.22 3.94
C LYS A 241 -12.93 -18.03 3.76
N VAL A 242 -12.40 -18.32 2.57
CA VAL A 242 -10.98 -18.10 2.25
C VAL A 242 -10.69 -16.62 2.11
N ALA A 243 -11.55 -15.89 1.40
CA ALA A 243 -11.41 -14.46 1.16
C ALA A 243 -12.78 -13.80 1.00
N THR A 244 -12.95 -12.60 1.52
CA THR A 244 -14.01 -11.66 1.11
C THR A 244 -13.64 -11.06 -0.24
N THR A 245 -14.56 -10.97 -1.19
CA THR A 245 -14.27 -10.66 -2.62
C THR A 245 -15.27 -9.69 -3.24
N ASP A 246 -16.14 -9.11 -2.42
CA ASP A 246 -17.33 -8.37 -2.82
C ASP A 246 -17.37 -6.92 -2.30
N TYR A 247 -16.25 -6.40 -1.80
CA TYR A 247 -16.11 -5.05 -1.24
C TYR A 247 -16.63 -3.92 -2.17
N PHE A 248 -16.45 -4.07 -3.48
CA PHE A 248 -16.94 -3.13 -4.50
C PHE A 248 -17.84 -3.81 -5.54
N GLY A 249 -18.55 -4.86 -5.11
CA GLY A 249 -19.11 -5.88 -6.00
C GLY A 249 -18.16 -7.06 -6.15
N GLU A 250 -18.72 -8.23 -6.49
CA GLU A 250 -17.96 -9.48 -6.61
C GLU A 250 -16.89 -9.38 -7.71
N ILE A 251 -15.66 -9.79 -7.39
CA ILE A 251 -14.58 -9.89 -8.38
C ILE A 251 -14.97 -10.91 -9.46
N PRO A 252 -14.92 -10.55 -10.76
CA PRO A 252 -15.23 -11.47 -11.84
C PRO A 252 -14.38 -12.75 -11.83
N ALA A 253 -15.00 -13.90 -12.16
CA ALA A 253 -14.36 -15.21 -12.10
C ALA A 253 -13.16 -15.38 -13.06
N ASP A 254 -13.08 -14.57 -14.12
CA ASP A 254 -11.93 -14.52 -15.04
C ASP A 254 -10.76 -13.66 -14.51
N ARG A 255 -10.90 -13.11 -13.30
CA ARG A 255 -9.89 -12.26 -12.64
C ARG A 255 -9.43 -12.79 -11.29
N ILE A 256 -10.04 -13.84 -10.77
CA ILE A 256 -9.66 -14.47 -9.51
C ILE A 256 -9.69 -16.00 -9.62
N VAL A 257 -8.59 -16.65 -9.23
CA VAL A 257 -8.47 -18.12 -9.23
C VAL A 257 -7.92 -18.59 -7.89
N ARG A 258 -8.43 -19.71 -7.38
CA ARG A 258 -7.89 -20.39 -6.18
C ARG A 258 -7.41 -21.78 -6.58
N GLU A 259 -6.16 -22.09 -6.30
CA GLU A 259 -5.55 -23.40 -6.63
C GLU A 259 -4.51 -23.77 -5.55
N LYS A 260 -4.63 -24.97 -4.95
CA LYS A 260 -3.60 -25.56 -4.06
C LYS A 260 -3.13 -24.64 -2.93
N GLY A 261 -4.06 -24.00 -2.22
CA GLY A 261 -3.74 -23.08 -1.13
C GLY A 261 -3.14 -21.74 -1.57
N LEU A 262 -3.30 -21.37 -2.86
CA LEU A 262 -2.90 -20.08 -3.44
C LEU A 262 -4.12 -19.39 -4.05
N LEU A 263 -4.22 -18.07 -3.86
CA LEU A 263 -5.17 -17.21 -4.55
C LEU A 263 -4.42 -16.31 -5.52
N TYR A 264 -4.86 -16.31 -6.77
CA TYR A 264 -4.36 -15.46 -7.84
C TYR A 264 -5.39 -14.38 -8.15
N PHE A 265 -4.95 -13.13 -8.25
CA PHE A 265 -5.82 -11.99 -8.55
C PHE A 265 -5.19 -11.12 -9.64
N LYS A 266 -5.93 -10.91 -10.73
CA LYS A 266 -5.45 -10.12 -11.86
C LYS A 266 -5.45 -8.63 -11.51
N ALA A 267 -4.27 -8.02 -11.56
CA ALA A 267 -4.01 -6.67 -11.09
C ALA A 267 -3.48 -5.74 -12.19
N ASP A 268 -4.21 -5.70 -13.31
CA ASP A 268 -3.84 -4.97 -14.54
C ASP A 268 -4.23 -3.47 -14.54
N GLY A 269 -4.85 -2.97 -13.47
CA GLY A 269 -5.35 -1.60 -13.40
C GLY A 269 -6.60 -1.31 -14.25
N LEU A 270 -7.26 -2.34 -14.80
CA LEU A 270 -8.40 -2.18 -15.73
C LEU A 270 -9.76 -2.56 -15.15
N SER A 271 -9.83 -3.03 -13.90
CA SER A 271 -11.08 -3.50 -13.29
C SER A 271 -11.01 -3.40 -11.78
N ARG A 272 -11.84 -2.53 -11.21
CA ARG A 272 -11.87 -2.33 -9.77
C ARG A 272 -12.27 -3.61 -9.05
N GLY A 273 -11.44 -4.06 -8.12
CA GLY A 273 -11.73 -5.23 -7.29
C GLY A 273 -10.92 -5.19 -6.01
N LYS A 274 -11.53 -5.57 -4.89
CA LYS A 274 -10.84 -5.68 -3.60
C LYS A 274 -11.21 -7.02 -2.96
N LEU A 275 -10.21 -7.65 -2.37
CA LEU A 275 -10.39 -8.83 -1.54
C LEU A 275 -9.76 -8.64 -0.17
N GLY A 276 -10.15 -9.48 0.76
CA GLY A 276 -9.54 -9.56 2.07
C GLY A 276 -9.49 -11.00 2.60
N ILE A 277 -8.41 -11.33 3.30
CA ILE A 277 -8.13 -12.64 3.87
C ILE A 277 -8.23 -12.53 5.39
N PRO A 278 -9.08 -13.35 6.06
CA PRO A 278 -9.18 -13.33 7.50
C PRO A 278 -7.88 -13.85 8.16
N PRO A 279 -7.58 -13.45 9.39
CA PRO A 279 -6.31 -13.80 10.07
C PRO A 279 -6.04 -15.30 10.13
N GLN A 280 -7.07 -16.13 10.32
CA GLN A 280 -6.91 -17.60 10.40
C GLN A 280 -6.50 -18.23 9.07
N ARG A 281 -6.84 -17.59 7.94
CA ARG A 281 -6.48 -18.01 6.58
C ARG A 281 -5.17 -17.40 6.12
N THR A 282 -4.75 -16.28 6.69
CA THR A 282 -3.59 -15.52 6.23
C THR A 282 -2.28 -16.25 6.53
N LYS A 283 -1.40 -16.31 5.52
CA LYS A 283 0.04 -16.57 5.71
C LYS A 283 0.76 -15.21 5.68
N PRO A 284 1.86 -15.03 6.42
CA PRO A 284 2.57 -13.74 6.54
C PRO A 284 3.41 -13.40 5.29
N VAL A 285 2.86 -13.66 4.11
CA VAL A 285 3.50 -13.46 2.82
C VAL A 285 2.43 -13.28 1.73
N ALA A 286 2.71 -12.37 0.81
CA ALA A 286 2.03 -12.23 -0.47
C ALA A 286 3.03 -11.71 -1.50
N GLY A 287 2.64 -11.66 -2.76
CA GLY A 287 3.49 -11.10 -3.79
C GLY A 287 2.73 -10.84 -5.08
N SER A 288 3.44 -10.37 -6.09
CA SER A 288 2.92 -10.22 -7.44
C SER A 288 4.02 -10.46 -8.45
N TYR A 289 3.63 -10.85 -9.67
CA TYR A 289 4.55 -10.91 -10.79
C TYR A 289 3.95 -10.22 -12.00
N ALA A 290 4.74 -9.32 -12.60
CA ALA A 290 4.43 -8.63 -13.84
C ALA A 290 5.24 -9.24 -14.98
N ALA A 291 4.65 -10.21 -15.69
CA ALA A 291 5.38 -11.05 -16.65
C ALA A 291 5.89 -10.31 -17.90
N ASP A 292 5.28 -9.18 -18.25
CA ASP A 292 5.68 -8.30 -19.35
C ASP A 292 6.82 -7.34 -18.96
N THR A 293 6.95 -7.02 -17.68
CA THR A 293 8.01 -6.12 -17.18
C THR A 293 9.11 -6.83 -16.40
N GLY A 294 8.96 -8.13 -16.13
CA GLY A 294 9.95 -8.95 -15.42
C GLY A 294 10.18 -8.54 -13.97
N VAL A 295 9.11 -8.10 -13.27
CA VAL A 295 9.19 -7.64 -11.88
C VAL A 295 8.47 -8.64 -10.99
N LEU A 296 9.21 -9.24 -10.05
CA LEU A 296 8.66 -10.03 -8.95
C LEU A 296 8.67 -9.18 -7.68
N THR A 297 7.49 -8.98 -7.10
CA THR A 297 7.31 -8.29 -5.83
C THR A 297 6.93 -9.30 -4.76
N ILE A 298 7.52 -9.17 -3.57
CA ILE A 298 7.19 -9.94 -2.38
C ILE A 298 6.91 -8.98 -1.24
N THR A 299 5.90 -9.28 -0.44
CA THR A 299 5.63 -8.60 0.83
C THR A 299 5.67 -9.61 1.98
N LEU A 300 6.30 -9.24 3.10
CA LEU A 300 6.22 -9.96 4.38
C LEU A 300 5.59 -9.06 5.44
N PHE A 301 4.80 -9.63 6.34
CA PHE A 301 4.09 -8.84 7.35
C PHE A 301 3.71 -9.67 8.58
N ASP A 302 3.51 -8.99 9.70
CA ASP A 302 3.05 -9.62 10.94
C ASP A 302 1.58 -10.08 10.83
N VAL A 303 1.27 -11.24 11.41
CA VAL A 303 -0.09 -11.77 11.52
C VAL A 303 -0.24 -12.49 12.85
N ASP A 304 -1.11 -11.97 13.72
CA ASP A 304 -1.61 -12.72 14.87
C ASP A 304 -2.92 -13.43 14.48
N LYS A 305 -2.98 -14.76 14.56
CA LYS A 305 -4.16 -15.54 14.16
C LYS A 305 -5.24 -15.63 15.24
N THR A 306 -4.89 -15.22 16.45
CA THR A 306 -5.71 -15.35 17.67
C THR A 306 -6.29 -14.01 18.11
N ALA A 307 -5.71 -12.90 17.65
CA ALA A 307 -6.17 -11.57 17.97
C ALA A 307 -7.43 -11.16 17.19
N THR A 308 -8.01 -10.03 17.61
CA THR A 308 -9.22 -9.44 17.02
C THR A 308 -8.85 -8.42 15.94
N TYR A 309 -9.39 -8.60 14.72
CA TYR A 309 -9.20 -7.70 13.58
C TYR A 309 -10.48 -6.93 13.33
N LEU A 310 -10.34 -5.68 12.91
CA LEU A 310 -11.48 -4.78 12.80
C LEU A 310 -12.08 -4.84 11.40
N ASN A 311 -13.42 -4.89 11.33
CA ASN A 311 -14.13 -4.79 10.06
C ASN A 311 -13.94 -3.37 9.48
N GLN A 312 -13.57 -3.28 8.20
CA GLN A 312 -13.29 -2.02 7.51
C GLN A 312 -14.46 -1.52 6.66
N GLU A 313 -15.52 -2.32 6.51
CA GLU A 313 -16.65 -2.01 5.62
C GLU A 313 -17.46 -0.82 6.12
N TRP A 314 -17.98 -0.04 5.18
CA TRP A 314 -18.79 1.16 5.41
C TRP A 314 -20.22 0.80 5.83
N THR A 315 -20.35 0.16 7.00
CA THR A 315 -21.63 -0.22 7.60
C THR A 315 -21.49 -0.41 9.11
N THR A 316 -22.51 -0.02 9.87
CA THR A 316 -22.62 -0.31 11.32
C THR A 316 -23.40 -1.61 11.61
N LYS A 317 -23.85 -2.32 10.56
CA LYS A 317 -24.73 -3.50 10.70
C LYS A 317 -23.96 -4.82 10.85
N LYS A 318 -22.65 -4.82 10.63
CA LYS A 318 -21.78 -6.00 10.74
C LYS A 318 -21.02 -5.96 12.07
N ASP A 319 -20.51 -7.12 12.47
CA ASP A 319 -19.66 -7.21 13.66
C ASP A 319 -18.36 -6.40 13.43
N PRO A 320 -18.11 -5.33 14.20
CA PRO A 320 -16.92 -4.49 14.01
C PRO A 320 -15.62 -5.22 14.36
N PHE A 321 -15.68 -6.38 15.01
CA PHE A 321 -14.54 -7.15 15.50
C PHE A 321 -14.23 -8.39 14.65
N VAL A 322 -14.77 -8.44 13.42
CA VAL A 322 -14.48 -9.47 12.44
C VAL A 322 -14.01 -8.82 11.15
N GLY A 323 -12.69 -8.72 11.00
CA GLY A 323 -12.01 -8.14 9.85
C GLY A 323 -10.97 -9.05 9.21
N ASP A 324 -10.30 -8.49 8.21
CA ASP A 324 -9.23 -9.14 7.46
C ASP A 324 -7.85 -8.72 7.99
N ALA A 325 -6.86 -9.61 7.84
CA ALA A 325 -5.47 -9.34 8.20
C ALA A 325 -4.61 -8.93 7.00
N MET A 326 -5.07 -9.26 5.80
CA MET A 326 -4.41 -8.98 4.53
C MET A 326 -5.46 -8.64 3.49
N ASN A 327 -5.20 -7.62 2.70
CA ASN A 327 -6.07 -7.22 1.60
C ASN A 327 -5.27 -7.10 0.31
N ALA A 328 -5.97 -7.25 -0.81
CA ALA A 328 -5.42 -6.90 -2.12
C ALA A 328 -6.46 -6.12 -2.91
N TYR A 329 -5.97 -5.15 -3.67
CA TYR A 329 -6.79 -4.26 -4.47
C TYR A 329 -6.23 -4.13 -5.87
N ASN A 330 -7.11 -4.07 -6.85
CA ASN A 330 -6.79 -3.62 -8.20
C ASN A 330 -7.64 -2.39 -8.50
N ASP A 331 -6.98 -1.30 -8.90
CA ASP A 331 -7.68 -0.13 -9.39
C ASP A 331 -8.31 -0.40 -10.76
N GLY A 332 -9.34 0.35 -11.09
CA GLY A 332 -9.98 0.32 -12.39
C GLY A 332 -11.03 1.43 -12.52
N PRO A 333 -11.50 1.70 -13.75
CA PRO A 333 -12.49 2.74 -13.97
C PRO A 333 -13.76 2.53 -13.13
N LEU A 334 -14.27 3.63 -12.58
CA LEU A 334 -15.59 3.71 -11.96
C LEU A 334 -16.69 3.68 -13.03
N ALA A 335 -17.95 3.59 -12.59
CA ALA A 335 -19.12 3.57 -13.49
C ALA A 335 -19.25 4.85 -14.36
N ASP A 336 -18.72 5.97 -13.89
CA ASP A 336 -18.67 7.24 -14.63
C ASP A 336 -17.43 7.37 -15.55
N GLY A 337 -16.59 6.34 -15.60
CA GLY A 337 -15.36 6.29 -16.39
C GLY A 337 -14.16 6.98 -15.76
N THR A 338 -14.31 7.60 -14.57
CA THR A 338 -13.18 8.19 -13.85
C THR A 338 -12.34 7.10 -13.18
N GLN A 339 -11.05 7.38 -12.97
CA GLN A 339 -10.12 6.47 -12.32
C GLN A 339 -9.07 7.27 -11.56
N MET A 340 -8.71 6.82 -10.35
CA MET A 340 -7.67 7.46 -9.54
C MET A 340 -6.26 7.13 -10.05
N GLY A 341 -6.03 5.85 -10.34
CA GLY A 341 -4.74 5.29 -10.71
C GLY A 341 -4.41 5.34 -12.21
N PRO A 342 -3.84 4.25 -12.77
CA PRO A 342 -3.93 2.88 -12.26
C PRO A 342 -2.84 2.52 -11.23
N PHE A 343 -3.23 1.77 -10.19
CA PHE A 343 -2.36 1.10 -9.20
C PHE A 343 -2.96 -0.24 -8.77
N TYR A 344 -2.17 -1.07 -8.10
CA TYR A 344 -2.69 -2.20 -7.33
C TYR A 344 -2.08 -2.18 -5.94
N GLU A 345 -2.74 -2.83 -4.99
CA GLU A 345 -2.28 -2.89 -3.61
C GLU A 345 -2.11 -4.33 -3.11
N ILE A 346 -1.07 -4.50 -2.32
CA ILE A 346 -0.92 -5.59 -1.36
C ILE A 346 -0.87 -4.91 0.00
N GLU A 347 -1.70 -5.36 0.93
CA GLU A 347 -1.95 -4.63 2.17
C GLU A 347 -1.89 -5.59 3.35
N SER A 348 -1.48 -5.07 4.51
CA SER A 348 -1.51 -5.84 5.77
C SER A 348 -2.04 -4.99 6.91
N VAL A 349 -2.81 -5.61 7.79
CA VAL A 349 -3.49 -4.94 8.89
C VAL A 349 -2.99 -5.53 10.21
N SER A 350 -2.80 -4.70 11.23
CA SER A 350 -2.58 -5.17 12.59
C SER A 350 -3.90 -5.56 13.26
N PRO A 351 -3.88 -6.32 14.35
CA PRO A 351 -5.04 -6.40 15.24
C PRO A 351 -5.48 -5.00 15.74
N GLY A 352 -6.72 -4.91 16.21
CA GLY A 352 -7.18 -3.74 16.96
C GLY A 352 -6.33 -3.53 18.22
N ALA A 353 -5.89 -2.30 18.46
CA ALA A 353 -5.05 -1.92 19.58
C ALA A 353 -5.87 -1.88 20.89
N PHE A 354 -6.33 -3.04 21.39
CA PHE A 354 -7.06 -3.10 22.66
C PHE A 354 -6.09 -3.01 23.85
N ILE A 355 -5.64 -1.79 24.15
CA ILE A 355 -4.55 -1.51 25.09
C ILE A 355 -4.93 -0.44 26.12
N ALA A 356 -4.36 -0.56 27.32
CA ALA A 356 -4.45 0.44 28.38
C ALA A 356 -3.68 1.74 28.01
N PRO A 357 -3.89 2.85 28.74
CA PRO A 357 -3.01 4.01 28.67
C PRO A 357 -1.54 3.62 28.72
N ASP A 358 -0.70 4.31 27.95
CA ASP A 358 0.73 4.05 27.74
C ASP A 358 1.08 2.71 27.06
N GLY A 359 0.10 1.82 26.85
CA GLY A 359 0.26 0.58 26.09
C GLY A 359 0.67 0.84 24.64
N LEU A 360 1.24 -0.19 24.01
CA LEU A 360 1.81 -0.11 22.67
C LEU A 360 1.54 -1.39 21.89
N ILE A 361 1.21 -1.25 20.61
CA ILE A 361 1.32 -2.33 19.62
C ILE A 361 2.34 -1.95 18.54
N GLU A 362 2.90 -2.96 17.88
CA GLU A 362 3.81 -2.79 16.75
C GLU A 362 3.34 -3.66 15.58
N HIS A 363 3.47 -3.15 14.36
CA HIS A 363 3.21 -3.88 13.12
C HIS A 363 4.39 -3.70 12.17
N LYS A 364 5.01 -4.81 11.78
CA LYS A 364 6.09 -4.86 10.79
C LYS A 364 5.55 -5.25 9.43
N HIS A 365 6.01 -4.54 8.41
CA HIS A 365 5.75 -4.82 7.02
C HIS A 365 7.07 -4.71 6.23
N SER A 366 7.26 -5.49 5.18
CA SER A 366 8.45 -5.44 4.34
C SER A 366 8.11 -5.70 2.89
N VAL A 367 8.67 -4.91 1.99
CA VAL A 367 8.48 -5.00 0.55
C VAL A 367 9.82 -5.30 -0.10
N PHE A 368 9.80 -6.20 -1.09
CA PHE A 368 10.96 -6.61 -1.88
C PHE A 368 10.60 -6.61 -3.35
N HIS A 369 11.49 -6.07 -4.18
CA HIS A 369 11.38 -6.15 -5.63
C HIS A 369 12.62 -6.82 -6.21
N PHE A 370 12.39 -7.73 -7.16
CA PHE A 370 13.43 -8.46 -7.87
C PHE A 370 13.24 -8.29 -9.39
N VAL A 371 14.35 -8.02 -10.07
CA VAL A 371 14.44 -7.95 -11.54
C VAL A 371 15.70 -8.67 -12.00
N GLY A 372 15.65 -9.28 -13.19
CA GLY A 372 16.79 -10.01 -13.74
C GLY A 372 16.38 -11.24 -14.53
N ASP A 373 17.23 -12.26 -14.53
CA ASP A 373 17.00 -13.51 -15.24
C ASP A 373 15.76 -14.27 -14.72
N ILE A 374 14.99 -14.84 -15.67
CA ILE A 374 13.71 -15.52 -15.37
C ILE A 374 13.93 -16.73 -14.45
N ALA A 375 15.01 -17.49 -14.61
CA ALA A 375 15.24 -18.68 -13.78
C ALA A 375 15.53 -18.29 -12.32
N GLY A 376 16.29 -17.21 -12.10
CA GLY A 376 16.54 -16.66 -10.77
C GLY A 376 15.26 -16.14 -10.10
N LEU A 377 14.44 -15.38 -10.84
CA LEU A 377 13.14 -14.91 -10.34
C LEU A 377 12.20 -16.07 -10.03
N ASP A 378 12.19 -17.12 -10.87
CA ASP A 378 11.36 -18.30 -10.68
C ASP A 378 11.76 -19.10 -9.45
N ALA A 379 13.05 -19.25 -9.18
CA ALA A 379 13.53 -19.86 -7.95
C ALA A 379 13.02 -19.12 -6.70
N ILE A 380 13.02 -17.77 -6.72
CA ILE A 380 12.48 -16.95 -5.63
C ILE A 380 10.97 -17.16 -5.49
N ALA A 381 10.20 -17.08 -6.58
CA ALA A 381 8.75 -17.27 -6.56
C ALA A 381 8.35 -18.65 -6.04
N GLN A 382 9.02 -19.71 -6.49
CA GLN A 382 8.76 -21.07 -6.01
C GLN A 382 9.08 -21.20 -4.52
N ARG A 383 10.20 -20.62 -4.07
CA ARG A 383 10.63 -20.70 -2.67
C ARG A 383 9.71 -19.94 -1.72
N VAL A 384 9.29 -18.74 -2.10
CA VAL A 384 8.60 -17.80 -1.22
C VAL A 384 7.08 -17.87 -1.37
N LEU A 385 6.58 -17.94 -2.60
CA LEU A 385 5.14 -17.95 -2.90
C LEU A 385 4.59 -19.36 -3.15
N GLY A 386 5.45 -20.37 -3.36
CA GLY A 386 5.03 -21.74 -3.61
C GLY A 386 4.46 -21.99 -5.01
N THR A 387 4.79 -21.14 -5.99
CA THR A 387 4.35 -21.28 -7.38
C THR A 387 5.41 -20.78 -8.37
N SER A 388 5.37 -21.28 -9.60
CA SER A 388 6.29 -20.85 -10.66
C SER A 388 5.78 -19.59 -11.38
N LEU A 389 6.69 -18.81 -11.96
CA LEU A 389 6.37 -17.67 -12.81
C LEU A 389 5.59 -18.10 -14.05
N GLU A 390 5.87 -19.28 -14.60
CA GLU A 390 5.10 -19.86 -15.70
C GLU A 390 3.63 -20.01 -15.30
N ARG A 391 3.36 -20.55 -14.10
CA ARG A 391 2.00 -20.72 -13.63
C ARG A 391 1.33 -19.38 -13.37
N ILE A 392 2.01 -18.44 -12.72
CA ILE A 392 1.48 -17.08 -12.50
C ILE A 392 1.12 -16.42 -13.83
N SER A 393 1.97 -16.54 -14.84
CA SER A 393 1.80 -15.90 -16.14
C SER A 393 0.65 -16.50 -16.96
N SER A 394 0.32 -17.77 -16.75
CA SER A 394 -0.67 -18.52 -17.54
C SER A 394 -1.99 -18.79 -16.81
N ILE A 395 -2.11 -18.41 -15.53
CA ILE A 395 -3.26 -18.75 -14.67
C ILE A 395 -4.61 -18.29 -15.22
N PHE A 396 -4.64 -17.19 -15.97
CA PHE A 396 -5.83 -16.60 -16.60
C PHE A 396 -5.91 -16.80 -18.12
N ASP A 397 -4.97 -17.54 -18.70
CA ASP A 397 -5.05 -17.86 -20.14
C ASP A 397 -6.26 -18.77 -20.39
N LYS A 398 -6.99 -18.50 -21.48
CA LYS A 398 -8.06 -19.39 -21.91
C LYS A 398 -7.46 -20.76 -22.21
N PRO A 399 -8.12 -21.88 -21.86
CA PRO A 399 -7.68 -23.20 -22.28
C PRO A 399 -7.47 -23.19 -23.80
N LYS A 400 -6.31 -23.67 -24.28
CA LYS A 400 -6.13 -23.91 -25.71
C LYS A 400 -7.21 -24.89 -26.16
N GLN A 401 -8.11 -24.44 -27.03
CA GLN A 401 -9.13 -25.28 -27.66
C GLN A 401 -8.50 -26.34 -28.56
#